data_AF-A0A956BYV6-F1
#
_entry.id   AF-A0A956BYV6-F1
#
_cell.length_a   1.000
_cell.length_b   1.000
_cell.length_c   1.000
_cell.angle_alpha   90.00
_cell.angle_beta   90.00
_cell.angle_gamma   90.00
#
_symmetry.space_group_name_H-M   'P 1'
#
loop_
_entity.id
_entity.type
_entity.pdbx_description
1 polymer ?
#
loop_
_entity_poly.entity_id
_entity_poly.type
_entity_poly.pdbx_seq_one_letter_code
_entity_poly.pdbx_strand_id
1 'polypeptide(L)'
;MSAPTDTKETDYRIKGTGGWSNAWLYAAIVGGIGLVLSAYGAFTDPARFAFSWLFGFMAVLTVAMGALFFVLIQFLTVASWSVTVRRLAEFFVAGIPVLAVLFVPVFLLRGHLYSEWLDHGHGAEETHAAADDGGVSPTDLLGSTAKAQDHQPAEHGQEPAHGAGDAHGGEHGEDAAHGDEHGGHHAPHHVLHSKILTHKSAFLSGPFWTARAVFYFLVWIVLGLYYFRASTRQDKSRDLQETVRMQRWAPLGLIFYGWTLSFAAFDWMMSLQPGWYSTIFGVCVFAGALVAIHALLCVMSLSL
;
A
#
# COMPACT_ATOMS: atom_id res chain seq x y z
N MET A 1 -28.12 54.77 -42.97
CA MET A 1 -29.09 53.96 -42.20
C MET A 1 -28.31 52.78 -41.64
N SER A 2 -27.74 52.93 -40.44
CA SER A 2 -26.86 51.96 -39.80
C SER A 2 -27.69 50.86 -39.15
N ALA A 3 -27.48 49.61 -39.56
CA ALA A 3 -28.12 48.45 -38.96
C ALA A 3 -27.65 48.27 -37.50
N PRO A 4 -28.54 47.94 -36.55
CA PRO A 4 -28.16 47.68 -35.18
C PRO A 4 -27.48 46.31 -35.09
N THR A 5 -26.19 46.29 -34.74
CA THR A 5 -25.47 45.09 -34.35
C THR A 5 -25.85 44.72 -32.91
N ASP A 6 -26.85 43.87 -32.76
CA ASP A 6 -27.19 43.20 -31.50
C ASP A 6 -26.13 42.13 -31.21
N THR A 7 -25.02 42.53 -30.58
CA THR A 7 -24.01 41.60 -30.06
C THR A 7 -24.56 40.97 -28.78
N LYS A 8 -25.40 39.95 -28.92
CA LYS A 8 -25.67 39.03 -27.81
C LYS A 8 -24.38 38.29 -27.50
N GLU A 9 -23.66 38.79 -26.50
CA GLU A 9 -22.50 38.16 -25.90
C GLU A 9 -22.96 36.81 -25.31
N THR A 10 -22.78 35.74 -26.09
CA THR A 10 -23.12 34.38 -25.67
C THR A 10 -22.11 33.93 -24.63
N ASP A 11 -22.44 34.12 -23.35
CA ASP A 11 -21.68 33.55 -22.24
C ASP A 11 -21.86 32.02 -22.25
N TYR A 12 -20.89 31.31 -22.83
CA TYR A 12 -20.84 29.84 -22.89
C TYR A 12 -20.46 29.19 -21.55
N ARG A 13 -20.25 29.97 -20.48
CA ARG A 13 -19.99 29.41 -19.15
C ARG A 13 -21.24 28.72 -18.66
N ILE A 14 -21.11 27.41 -18.38
CA ILE A 14 -22.16 26.63 -17.74
C ILE A 14 -22.53 27.34 -16.43
N LYS A 15 -23.75 27.87 -16.36
CA LYS A 15 -24.27 28.51 -15.15
C LYS A 15 -24.24 27.48 -14.03
N GLY A 16 -23.58 27.81 -12.92
CA GLY A 16 -23.40 26.92 -11.75
C GLY A 16 -24.67 26.58 -10.96
N THR A 17 -25.84 26.65 -11.59
CA THR A 17 -27.15 26.39 -10.99
C THR A 17 -27.76 25.04 -11.42
N GLY A 18 -27.05 24.24 -12.21
CA GLY A 18 -27.49 22.88 -12.57
C GLY A 18 -27.33 21.90 -11.41
N GLY A 19 -28.19 20.87 -11.32
CA GLY A 19 -28.15 19.86 -10.23
C GLY A 19 -26.80 19.14 -10.07
N TRP A 20 -26.00 19.08 -11.13
CA TRP A 20 -24.64 18.52 -11.14
C TRP A 20 -23.59 19.42 -10.47
N SER A 21 -23.86 20.72 -10.28
CA SER A 21 -22.95 21.65 -9.58
C SER A 21 -22.68 21.25 -8.12
N ASN A 22 -23.65 20.58 -7.49
CA ASN A 22 -23.57 20.09 -6.11
C ASN A 22 -23.28 18.59 -6.03
N ALA A 23 -22.90 17.93 -7.13
CA ALA A 23 -22.68 16.49 -7.13
C ALA A 23 -21.56 16.06 -6.16
N TRP A 24 -20.55 16.90 -5.98
CA TRP A 24 -19.47 16.68 -5.01
C TRP A 24 -19.98 16.62 -3.56
N LEU A 25 -21.09 17.30 -3.25
CA LEU A 25 -21.67 17.33 -1.91
C LEU A 25 -22.24 15.96 -1.52
N TYR A 26 -22.84 15.23 -2.46
CA TYR A 26 -23.32 13.87 -2.19
C TYR A 26 -22.17 12.94 -1.82
N ALA A 27 -21.07 12.98 -2.57
CA ALA A 27 -19.86 12.22 -2.25
C ALA A 27 -19.27 12.63 -0.89
N ALA A 28 -19.25 13.93 -0.58
CA ALA A 28 -18.77 14.44 0.71
C ALA A 28 -19.67 14.00 1.88
N ILE A 29 -21.00 13.97 1.70
CA ILE A 29 -21.95 13.50 2.71
C ILE A 29 -21.76 12.00 2.96
N VAL A 30 -21.70 11.19 1.89
CA VAL A 30 -21.48 9.74 2.02
C VAL A 30 -20.14 9.45 2.69
N GLY A 31 -19.08 10.17 2.30
CA GLY A 31 -17.77 10.09 2.94
C GLY A 31 -17.81 10.50 4.41
N GLY A 32 -18.51 11.59 4.74
CA GLY A 32 -18.68 12.08 6.12
C GLY A 32 -19.43 11.08 7.00
N ILE A 33 -20.52 10.49 6.50
CA ILE A 33 -21.25 9.42 7.19
C ILE A 33 -20.33 8.21 7.41
N GLY A 34 -19.58 7.80 6.37
CA GLY A 34 -18.59 6.73 6.47
C GLY A 34 -17.53 7.00 7.55
N LEU A 35 -17.01 8.22 7.63
CA LEU A 35 -16.06 8.64 8.65
C LEU A 35 -16.66 8.57 10.06
N VAL A 36 -17.89 9.06 10.25
CA VAL A 36 -18.58 9.02 11.55
C VAL A 36 -18.84 7.58 12.00
N LEU A 37 -19.33 6.72 11.10
CA LEU A 37 -19.56 5.31 11.39
C LEU A 37 -18.24 4.58 11.70
N SER A 38 -17.17 4.91 10.97
CA SER A 38 -15.86 4.35 11.23
C SER A 38 -15.30 4.78 12.59
N ALA A 39 -15.56 6.02 13.01
CA ALA A 39 -15.12 6.55 14.31
C ALA A 39 -15.78 5.81 15.48
N TYR A 40 -17.03 5.36 15.33
CA TYR A 40 -17.67 4.49 16.32
C TYR A 40 -16.88 3.18 16.52
N GLY A 41 -16.38 2.57 15.44
CA GLY A 41 -15.57 1.36 15.48
C GLY A 41 -14.26 1.52 16.28
N ALA A 42 -13.68 2.73 16.29
CA ALA A 42 -12.48 3.04 17.05
C ALA A 42 -12.68 2.93 18.57
N PHE A 43 -13.92 3.10 19.06
CA PHE A 43 -14.23 2.99 20.50
C PHE A 43 -14.62 1.57 20.93
N THR A 44 -15.07 0.72 20.01
CA THR A 44 -15.50 -0.65 20.33
C THR A 44 -14.38 -1.67 20.20
N ASP A 45 -13.60 -1.58 19.12
CA ASP A 45 -12.49 -2.51 18.83
C ASP A 45 -11.39 -1.75 18.08
N PRO A 46 -10.45 -1.13 18.81
CA PRO A 46 -9.39 -0.32 18.22
C PRO A 46 -8.48 -1.10 17.28
N ALA A 47 -8.25 -2.39 17.53
CA ALA A 47 -7.40 -3.23 16.71
C ALA A 47 -8.06 -3.47 15.35
N ARG A 48 -9.30 -3.96 15.34
CA ARG A 48 -10.04 -4.20 14.08
C ARG A 48 -10.24 -2.91 13.28
N PHE A 49 -10.49 -1.80 13.96
CA PHE A 49 -10.58 -0.49 13.32
C PHE A 49 -9.26 -0.11 12.65
N ALA A 50 -8.11 -0.28 13.31
CA ALA A 50 -6.81 0.08 12.75
C ALA A 50 -6.50 -0.68 11.44
N PHE A 51 -6.69 -2.01 11.42
CA PHE A 51 -6.47 -2.82 10.21
C PHE A 51 -7.43 -2.45 9.07
N SER A 52 -8.71 -2.27 9.40
CA SER A 52 -9.74 -1.89 8.41
C SER A 52 -9.49 -0.50 7.84
N TRP A 53 -9.06 0.44 8.69
CA TRP A 53 -8.70 1.79 8.28
C TRP A 53 -7.46 1.81 7.39
N LEU A 54 -6.41 1.07 7.75
CA LEU A 54 -5.21 0.93 6.94
C LEU A 54 -5.53 0.35 5.56
N PHE A 55 -6.39 -0.68 5.50
CA PHE A 55 -6.84 -1.25 4.22
C PHE A 55 -7.55 -0.19 3.36
N GLY A 56 -8.53 0.53 3.92
CA GLY A 56 -9.24 1.59 3.21
C GLY A 56 -8.31 2.73 2.77
N PHE A 57 -7.38 3.13 3.64
CA PHE A 57 -6.36 4.11 3.34
C PHE A 57 -5.50 3.67 2.17
N MET A 58 -5.01 2.43 2.15
CA MET A 58 -4.21 1.89 1.03
C MET A 58 -5.02 1.84 -0.27
N ALA A 59 -6.30 1.48 -0.21
CA ALA A 59 -7.17 1.48 -1.38
C ALA A 59 -7.30 2.88 -2.01
N VAL A 60 -7.47 3.92 -1.21
CA VAL A 60 -7.54 5.30 -1.73
C VAL A 60 -6.16 5.83 -2.14
N LEU A 61 -5.11 5.50 -1.37
CA LEU A 61 -3.74 5.88 -1.67
C LEU A 61 -3.29 5.36 -3.03
N THR A 62 -3.61 4.11 -3.38
CA THR A 62 -3.21 3.54 -4.67
C THR A 62 -3.81 4.29 -5.86
N VAL A 63 -5.03 4.84 -5.74
CA VAL A 63 -5.61 5.72 -6.77
C VAL A 63 -4.78 7.00 -6.93
N ALA A 64 -4.44 7.66 -5.83
CA ALA A 64 -3.65 8.90 -5.87
C ALA A 64 -2.22 8.67 -6.39
N MET A 65 -1.59 7.57 -5.99
CA MET A 65 -0.26 7.18 -6.44
C MET A 65 -0.25 6.80 -7.93
N GLY A 66 -1.27 6.06 -8.37
CA GLY A 66 -1.49 5.78 -9.79
C GLY A 66 -1.64 7.06 -10.60
N ALA A 67 -2.41 8.02 -10.09
CA ALA A 67 -2.58 9.33 -10.73
C ALA A 67 -1.27 10.11 -10.81
N LEU A 68 -0.46 10.10 -9.75
CA LEU A 68 0.84 10.78 -9.73
C LEU A 68 1.79 10.18 -10.76
N PHE A 69 1.89 8.85 -10.83
CA PHE A 69 2.66 8.19 -11.88
C PHE A 69 2.14 8.53 -13.27
N PHE A 70 0.81 8.45 -13.47
CA PHE A 70 0.19 8.76 -14.75
C PHE A 70 0.53 10.18 -15.20
N VAL A 71 0.52 11.17 -14.31
CA VAL A 71 0.94 12.54 -14.66
C VAL A 71 2.43 12.59 -15.02
N LEU A 72 3.30 11.97 -14.20
CA LEU A 72 4.74 12.00 -14.41
C LEU A 72 5.16 11.34 -15.74
N ILE A 73 4.61 10.16 -16.07
CA ILE A 73 4.99 9.43 -17.28
C ILE A 73 4.59 10.17 -18.56
N GLN A 74 3.47 10.90 -18.53
CA GLN A 74 3.01 11.68 -19.68
C GLN A 74 3.95 12.86 -19.97
N PHE A 75 4.52 13.49 -18.93
CA PHE A 75 5.55 14.51 -19.10
C PHE A 75 6.91 13.92 -19.47
N LEU A 76 7.25 12.73 -18.96
CA LEU A 76 8.49 12.05 -19.37
C LEU A 76 8.48 11.71 -20.87
N THR A 77 7.35 11.21 -21.36
CA THR A 77 7.22 10.69 -22.74
C THR A 77 6.75 11.73 -23.75
N VAL A 78 6.41 12.95 -23.29
CA VAL A 78 5.90 14.04 -24.15
C VAL A 78 4.66 13.59 -24.94
N ALA A 79 3.78 12.84 -24.28
CA ALA A 79 2.57 12.31 -24.91
C ALA A 79 1.51 13.41 -25.12
N SER A 80 0.96 13.47 -26.34
CA SER A 80 0.00 14.51 -26.76
C SER A 80 -1.47 14.04 -26.80
N TRP A 81 -1.72 12.73 -26.77
CA TRP A 81 -3.07 12.14 -26.89
C TRP A 81 -3.87 12.18 -25.58
N SER A 82 -3.18 12.31 -24.44
CA SER A 82 -3.75 12.17 -23.10
C SER A 82 -4.13 13.49 -22.44
N VAL A 83 -4.19 14.59 -23.19
CA VAL A 83 -4.32 15.96 -22.65
C VAL A 83 -5.61 16.13 -21.83
N THR A 84 -6.71 15.55 -22.29
CA THR A 84 -8.02 15.62 -21.60
C THR A 84 -8.02 14.79 -20.31
N VAL A 85 -7.51 13.56 -20.37
CA VAL A 85 -7.47 12.62 -19.24
C VAL A 85 -6.45 13.05 -18.19
N ARG A 86 -5.34 13.70 -18.59
CA ARG A 86 -4.30 14.18 -17.67
C ARG A 86 -4.83 15.18 -16.66
N ARG A 87 -5.71 16.11 -17.08
CA ARG A 87 -6.33 17.07 -16.16
C ARG A 87 -7.11 16.37 -15.06
N LEU A 88 -7.80 15.29 -15.40
CA LEU A 88 -8.55 14.50 -14.44
C LEU A 88 -7.63 13.79 -13.43
N ALA A 89 -6.53 13.20 -13.91
CA ALA A 89 -5.50 12.62 -13.04
C ALA A 89 -4.86 13.66 -12.10
N GLU A 90 -4.57 14.86 -12.61
CA GLU A 90 -4.01 15.97 -11.80
C GLU A 90 -4.92 16.37 -10.62
N PHE A 91 -6.26 16.26 -10.76
CA PHE A 91 -7.17 16.51 -9.63
C PHE A 91 -7.00 15.48 -8.51
N PHE A 92 -6.83 14.19 -8.83
CA PHE A 92 -6.56 13.16 -7.83
C PHE A 92 -5.20 13.37 -7.15
N VAL A 93 -4.20 13.80 -7.92
CA VAL A 93 -2.87 14.15 -7.40
C VAL A 93 -2.94 15.35 -6.44
N ALA A 94 -3.78 16.35 -6.73
CA ALA A 94 -3.99 17.48 -5.82
C ALA A 94 -4.63 17.07 -4.48
N GLY A 95 -5.23 15.88 -4.40
CA GLY A 95 -5.80 15.31 -3.18
C GLY A 95 -4.79 14.68 -2.21
N ILE A 96 -3.51 14.50 -2.59
CA ILE A 96 -2.48 13.87 -1.75
C ILE A 96 -2.33 14.55 -0.35
N PRO A 97 -2.40 15.88 -0.19
CA PRO A 97 -2.37 16.50 1.14
C PRO A 97 -3.51 16.04 2.06
N VAL A 98 -4.68 15.71 1.51
CA VAL A 98 -5.81 15.16 2.29
C VAL A 98 -5.47 13.76 2.78
N LEU A 99 -4.77 12.95 1.98
CA LEU A 99 -4.32 11.62 2.39
C LEU A 99 -3.33 11.67 3.56
N ALA A 100 -2.47 12.70 3.62
CA ALA A 100 -1.60 12.90 4.78
C ALA A 100 -2.39 13.12 6.08
N VAL A 101 -3.54 13.80 6.01
CA VAL A 101 -4.45 13.95 7.15
C VAL A 101 -5.15 12.63 7.49
N LEU A 102 -5.60 11.88 6.48
CA LEU A 102 -6.22 10.57 6.66
C LEU A 102 -5.25 9.48 7.14
N PHE A 103 -3.94 9.76 7.10
CA PHE A 103 -2.90 8.90 7.69
C PHE A 103 -2.77 9.10 9.21
N VAL A 104 -3.31 10.17 9.79
CA VAL A 104 -3.20 10.46 11.23
C VAL A 104 -3.75 9.30 12.09
N PRO A 105 -4.93 8.70 11.81
CA PRO A 105 -5.39 7.54 12.56
C PRO A 105 -4.44 6.33 12.45
N VAL A 106 -3.83 6.08 11.29
CA VAL A 106 -2.81 5.02 11.12
C VAL A 106 -1.61 5.29 12.03
N PHE A 107 -1.16 6.55 12.07
CA PHE A 107 -0.03 6.95 12.90
C PHE A 107 -0.31 6.80 14.40
N LEU A 108 -1.51 7.17 14.86
CA LEU A 108 -1.90 7.07 16.26
C LEU A 108 -2.15 5.63 16.70
N LEU A 109 -2.73 4.80 15.81
CA LEU A 109 -3.06 3.41 16.08
C LEU A 109 -1.95 2.43 15.72
N ARG A 110 -0.75 2.93 15.38
CA ARG A 110 0.40 2.09 14.97
C ARG A 110 0.76 1.00 15.98
N GLY A 111 0.54 1.24 17.28
CA GLY A 111 0.78 0.24 18.33
C GLY A 111 -0.10 -1.00 18.20
N HIS A 112 -1.32 -0.86 17.67
CA HIS A 112 -2.22 -1.99 17.40
C HIS A 112 -1.91 -2.67 16.07
N LEU A 113 -1.38 -1.93 15.09
CA LEU A 113 -1.02 -2.46 13.77
C LEU A 113 0.28 -3.25 13.78
N TYR A 114 1.24 -2.79 14.58
CA TYR A 114 2.64 -3.21 14.51
C TYR A 114 3.17 -3.65 15.88
N SER A 115 2.31 -4.14 16.76
CA SER A 115 2.67 -4.58 18.12
C SER A 115 3.85 -5.56 18.13
N GLU A 116 3.90 -6.45 17.14
CA GLU A 116 4.92 -7.49 16.99
C GLU A 116 6.35 -6.95 16.95
N TRP A 117 6.60 -5.78 16.35
CA TRP A 117 7.95 -5.20 16.29
C TRP A 117 8.10 -3.88 17.07
N LEU A 118 7.01 -3.19 17.39
CA LEU A 118 7.06 -2.00 18.25
C LEU A 118 7.33 -2.36 19.71
N ASP A 119 6.81 -3.48 20.22
CA ASP A 119 6.91 -3.85 21.63
C ASP A 119 8.18 -4.66 21.96
N HIS A 120 8.83 -5.26 20.95
CA HIS A 120 10.05 -6.05 21.14
C HIS A 120 11.29 -5.25 21.56
N GLY A 121 11.21 -3.91 21.56
CA GLY A 121 12.26 -3.06 22.14
C GLY A 121 12.41 -3.20 23.66
N HIS A 122 11.44 -3.80 24.37
CA HIS A 122 11.45 -3.91 25.84
C HIS A 122 11.73 -5.33 26.38
N GLY A 123 11.59 -6.39 25.57
CA GLY A 123 11.80 -7.79 26.01
C GLY A 123 13.18 -8.40 25.71
N ALA A 124 13.98 -7.74 24.88
CA ALA A 124 15.30 -8.26 24.49
C ALA A 124 16.35 -8.16 25.62
N GLU A 125 16.27 -7.15 26.50
CA GLU A 125 17.20 -7.01 27.63
C GLU A 125 17.08 -8.16 28.65
N GLU A 126 15.89 -8.72 28.85
CA GLU A 126 15.71 -9.85 29.78
C GLU A 126 16.11 -11.20 29.18
N THR A 127 16.03 -11.36 27.85
CA THR A 127 16.27 -12.66 27.18
C THR A 127 17.75 -12.88 26.81
N HIS A 128 18.50 -11.80 26.56
CA HIS A 128 19.95 -11.90 26.30
C HIS A 128 20.78 -12.33 27.52
N ALA A 129 20.22 -12.25 28.74
CA ALA A 129 20.86 -12.79 29.93
C ALA A 129 20.77 -14.32 30.04
N ALA A 130 19.96 -14.99 29.19
CA ALA A 130 19.63 -16.41 29.34
C ALA A 130 20.04 -17.31 28.15
N ALA A 131 20.56 -16.77 27.05
CA ALA A 131 20.80 -17.54 25.81
C ALA A 131 22.26 -17.43 25.32
N ASP A 132 23.20 -17.91 26.13
CA ASP A 132 24.60 -18.15 25.75
C ASP A 132 24.87 -19.65 25.49
N ASP A 133 24.02 -20.33 24.71
CA ASP A 133 24.38 -21.66 24.22
C ASP A 133 23.74 -21.99 22.86
N GLY A 134 24.57 -22.37 21.88
CA GLY A 134 24.12 -22.92 20.60
C GLY A 134 23.95 -21.94 19.42
N GLY A 135 25.04 -21.39 18.89
CA GLY A 135 25.03 -20.58 17.67
C GLY A 135 24.83 -21.41 16.39
N VAL A 136 23.66 -21.30 15.76
CA VAL A 136 23.42 -21.78 14.37
C VAL A 136 23.82 -20.69 13.36
N SER A 137 24.61 -21.07 12.35
CA SER A 137 25.22 -20.18 11.36
C SER A 137 24.19 -19.64 10.35
N PRO A 138 24.30 -18.35 9.91
CA PRO A 138 23.35 -17.70 8.99
C PRO A 138 23.16 -18.36 7.61
N THR A 139 24.09 -19.21 7.17
CA THR A 139 24.03 -19.88 5.86
C THR A 139 22.99 -20.98 5.79
N ASP A 140 22.64 -21.59 6.92
CA ASP A 140 21.81 -22.79 6.94
C ASP A 140 20.31 -22.45 6.82
N LEU A 141 19.93 -21.24 7.21
CA LEU A 141 18.55 -20.76 7.18
C LEU A 141 18.09 -20.28 5.79
N LEU A 142 18.99 -19.70 5.00
CA LEU A 142 18.71 -19.30 3.61
C LEU A 142 18.48 -20.53 2.70
N GLY A 143 19.17 -21.65 2.98
CA GLY A 143 18.97 -22.91 2.25
C GLY A 143 17.65 -23.61 2.56
N SER A 144 17.14 -23.48 3.79
CA SER A 144 15.87 -24.07 4.21
C SER A 144 14.66 -23.36 3.60
N THR A 145 14.67 -22.03 3.55
CA THR A 145 13.57 -21.26 2.93
C THR A 145 13.55 -21.40 1.41
N ALA A 146 14.71 -21.56 0.76
CA ALA A 146 14.79 -21.79 -0.69
C ALA A 146 14.24 -23.17 -1.08
N LYS A 147 14.46 -24.21 -0.26
CA LYS A 147 13.95 -25.57 -0.52
C LYS A 147 12.45 -25.74 -0.28
N ALA A 148 11.82 -24.86 0.51
CA ALA A 148 10.37 -24.92 0.74
C ALA A 148 9.54 -24.48 -0.49
N GLN A 149 10.16 -23.88 -1.50
CA GLN A 149 9.47 -23.44 -2.74
C GLN A 149 9.50 -24.47 -3.86
N ASP A 150 10.34 -25.50 -3.78
CA ASP A 150 10.38 -26.59 -4.78
C ASP A 150 9.41 -27.72 -4.39
N HIS A 151 8.11 -27.50 -4.57
CA HIS A 151 7.17 -28.62 -4.71
C HIS A 151 7.21 -29.13 -6.15
N GLN A 152 7.95 -30.23 -6.35
CA GLN A 152 7.86 -31.09 -7.53
C GLN A 152 6.41 -31.62 -7.67
N PRO A 153 5.78 -31.55 -8.86
CA PRO A 153 4.48 -32.18 -9.06
C PRO A 153 4.67 -33.69 -9.06
N ALA A 154 4.01 -34.38 -8.12
CA ALA A 154 4.01 -35.83 -8.05
C ALA A 154 3.27 -36.42 -9.27
N GLU A 155 3.99 -37.18 -10.10
CA GLU A 155 3.41 -38.13 -11.04
C GLU A 155 3.09 -39.48 -10.33
N HIS A 156 2.17 -40.23 -10.96
CA HIS A 156 1.67 -41.57 -10.65
C HIS A 156 0.61 -41.67 -9.53
N GLY A 157 -0.50 -42.39 -9.69
CA GLY A 157 -0.84 -43.44 -10.63
C GLY A 157 -1.53 -44.57 -9.87
N GLN A 158 -2.66 -45.06 -10.39
CA GLN A 158 -3.47 -46.21 -9.94
C GLN A 158 -4.26 -46.09 -8.61
N GLU A 159 -5.59 -45.96 -8.74
CA GLU A 159 -6.54 -46.55 -7.80
C GLU A 159 -6.48 -48.08 -7.84
N PRO A 160 -6.78 -48.75 -6.72
CA PRO A 160 -7.60 -49.95 -6.80
C PRO A 160 -8.80 -49.91 -5.85
N ALA A 161 -9.88 -50.49 -6.35
CA ALA A 161 -11.17 -50.65 -5.67
C ALA A 161 -11.24 -51.95 -4.83
N HIS A 162 -12.24 -51.95 -3.93
CA HIS A 162 -12.96 -53.07 -3.29
C HIS A 162 -12.52 -53.57 -1.90
N GLY A 163 -13.52 -53.73 -1.02
CA GLY A 163 -13.60 -54.87 -0.11
C GLY A 163 -14.12 -54.56 1.30
N ALA A 164 -15.30 -55.10 1.64
CA ALA A 164 -15.98 -55.01 2.94
C ALA A 164 -15.36 -55.89 4.03
N GLY A 165 -15.72 -55.66 5.30
CA GLY A 165 -15.66 -56.69 6.36
C GLY A 165 -15.32 -56.21 7.79
N ASP A 166 -16.38 -56.15 8.61
CA ASP A 166 -16.49 -56.62 10.00
C ASP A 166 -15.64 -56.10 11.19
N ALA A 167 -16.36 -56.01 12.30
CA ALA A 167 -15.99 -55.57 13.64
C ALA A 167 -15.07 -56.57 14.39
N HIS A 168 -14.32 -56.08 15.38
CA HIS A 168 -14.22 -56.62 16.75
C HIS A 168 -13.33 -55.73 17.64
N GLY A 169 -13.71 -55.61 18.92
CA GLY A 169 -13.06 -54.74 19.91
C GLY A 169 -11.91 -55.39 20.71
N GLY A 170 -11.36 -54.60 21.64
CA GLY A 170 -10.40 -55.05 22.65
C GLY A 170 -9.72 -53.86 23.34
N GLU A 171 -9.89 -53.76 24.65
CA GLU A 171 -9.26 -52.78 25.55
C GLU A 171 -7.81 -53.18 25.93
N HIS A 172 -7.08 -52.19 26.46
CA HIS A 172 -5.90 -52.23 27.35
C HIS A 172 -4.46 -52.22 26.77
N GLY A 173 -3.71 -51.18 27.18
CA GLY A 173 -2.53 -51.38 28.05
C GLY A 173 -1.12 -51.27 27.42
N GLU A 174 -0.40 -50.22 27.85
CA GLU A 174 1.04 -50.16 28.15
C GLU A 174 2.09 -50.12 27.00
N ASP A 175 2.76 -48.96 26.95
CA ASP A 175 4.22 -48.76 26.92
C ASP A 175 5.06 -49.67 26.03
N ALA A 176 5.34 -49.20 24.81
CA ALA A 176 6.52 -49.59 24.06
C ALA A 176 7.20 -48.34 23.49
N ALA A 177 8.33 -48.00 24.10
CA ALA A 177 9.28 -47.00 23.67
C ALA A 177 9.62 -47.17 22.17
N HIS A 178 9.30 -46.17 21.37
CA HIS A 178 9.92 -45.95 20.08
C HIS A 178 10.77 -44.69 20.17
N GLY A 179 12.08 -44.89 20.02
CA GLY A 179 13.11 -43.89 20.22
C GLY A 179 12.94 -42.67 19.32
N ASP A 180 12.97 -41.51 19.97
CA ASP A 180 13.21 -40.22 19.35
C ASP A 180 14.66 -40.16 18.81
N GLU A 181 14.85 -40.65 17.59
CA GLU A 181 16.06 -40.37 16.80
C GLU A 181 15.69 -39.70 15.46
N HIS A 182 14.92 -38.62 15.54
CA HIS A 182 14.88 -37.59 14.50
C HIS A 182 15.14 -36.22 15.11
N GLY A 183 16.39 -36.01 15.53
CA GLY A 183 16.96 -34.71 15.86
C GLY A 183 17.04 -33.80 14.63
N GLY A 184 15.89 -33.34 14.14
CA GLY A 184 15.80 -32.26 13.18
C GLY A 184 15.91 -30.93 13.92
N HIS A 185 16.97 -30.17 13.62
CA HIS A 185 17.30 -28.84 14.13
C HIS A 185 16.23 -27.76 13.86
N HIS A 186 15.02 -27.91 14.38
CA HIS A 186 14.03 -26.85 14.39
C HIS A 186 14.16 -26.10 15.70
N ALA A 187 15.03 -25.07 15.71
CA ALA A 187 15.01 -24.07 16.76
C ALA A 187 13.55 -23.63 16.95
N PRO A 188 13.02 -23.58 18.18
CA PRO A 188 11.61 -23.35 18.39
C PRO A 188 11.21 -22.01 17.77
N HIS A 189 10.08 -21.97 17.06
CA HIS A 189 9.70 -20.88 16.15
C HIS A 189 9.80 -19.46 16.76
N HIS A 190 9.65 -19.31 18.07
CA HIS A 190 9.79 -18.04 18.79
C HIS A 190 11.24 -17.49 18.82
N VAL A 191 12.26 -18.36 18.83
CA VAL A 191 13.67 -17.97 18.82
C VAL A 191 14.06 -17.44 17.44
N LEU A 192 13.57 -18.07 16.37
CA LEU A 192 13.79 -17.58 15.00
C LEU A 192 13.09 -16.24 14.78
N HIS A 193 11.87 -16.10 15.28
CA HIS A 193 11.08 -14.89 15.16
C HIS A 193 11.74 -13.68 15.84
N SER A 194 12.15 -13.83 17.11
CA SER A 194 12.87 -12.79 17.85
C SER A 194 14.19 -12.41 17.18
N LYS A 195 14.96 -13.38 16.69
CA LYS A 195 16.21 -13.12 15.97
C LYS A 195 16.00 -12.29 14.69
N ILE A 196 14.96 -12.58 13.91
CA ILE A 196 14.59 -11.80 12.70
C ILE A 196 14.28 -10.34 13.07
N LEU A 197 13.56 -10.12 14.17
CA LEU A 197 13.15 -8.79 14.61
C LEU A 197 14.34 -7.98 15.11
N THR A 198 15.27 -8.59 15.85
CA THR A 198 16.51 -7.95 16.28
C THR A 198 17.34 -7.48 15.09
N HIS A 199 17.45 -8.28 14.03
CA HIS A 199 18.14 -7.89 12.80
C HIS A 199 17.44 -6.76 12.02
N LYS A 200 16.11 -6.63 12.15
CA LYS A 200 15.32 -5.58 11.48
C LYS A 200 15.10 -4.34 12.32
N SER A 201 15.46 -4.35 13.60
CA SER A 201 15.23 -3.27 14.58
C SER A 201 15.73 -1.91 14.13
N ALA A 202 16.87 -1.85 13.41
CA ALA A 202 17.38 -0.59 12.86
C ALA A 202 16.40 0.05 11.87
N PHE A 203 15.80 -0.75 10.98
CA PHE A 203 14.83 -0.30 9.99
C PHE A 203 13.42 -0.11 10.60
N LEU A 204 12.97 -1.07 11.42
CA LEU A 204 11.68 -1.10 12.09
C LEU A 204 11.73 -0.42 13.48
N SER A 205 12.43 0.70 13.61
CA SER A 205 12.37 1.50 14.83
C SER A 205 11.23 2.53 14.71
N GLY A 206 10.48 2.72 15.81
CA GLY A 206 9.39 3.70 15.88
C GLY A 206 9.76 5.11 15.35
N PRO A 207 10.87 5.74 15.77
CA PRO A 207 11.26 7.06 15.26
C PRO A 207 11.67 7.05 13.80
N PHE A 208 12.40 6.02 13.33
CA PHE A 208 12.85 5.96 11.94
C PHE A 208 11.68 5.68 10.97
N TRP A 209 10.75 4.79 11.35
CA TRP A 209 9.50 4.57 10.63
C TRP A 209 8.68 5.87 10.48
N THR A 210 8.62 6.67 11.56
CA THR A 210 7.93 7.97 11.54
C THR A 210 8.60 8.96 10.59
N ALA A 211 9.94 9.09 10.67
CA ALA A 211 10.70 9.97 9.80
C ALA A 211 10.52 9.62 8.32
N ARG A 212 10.51 8.31 8.01
CA ARG A 212 10.25 7.80 6.66
C ARG A 212 8.83 8.09 6.19
N ALA A 213 7.81 7.86 7.01
CA ALA A 213 6.43 8.18 6.67
C ALA A 213 6.26 9.67 6.33
N VAL A 214 6.85 10.57 7.13
CA VAL A 214 6.85 12.02 6.85
C VAL A 214 7.57 12.33 5.53
N PHE A 215 8.72 11.70 5.29
CA PHE A 215 9.47 11.87 4.05
C PHE A 215 8.66 11.45 2.81
N TYR A 216 7.94 10.32 2.86
CA TYR A 216 7.11 9.84 1.75
C TYR A 216 6.02 10.87 1.39
N PHE A 217 5.25 11.32 2.39
CA PHE A 217 4.23 12.33 2.15
C PHE A 217 4.82 13.65 1.68
N LEU A 218 5.97 14.08 2.21
CA LEU A 218 6.63 15.30 1.76
C LEU A 218 6.98 15.21 0.27
N VAL A 219 7.58 14.11 -0.17
CA VAL A 219 7.90 13.87 -1.59
C VAL A 219 6.63 13.90 -2.44
N TRP A 220 5.58 13.17 -2.06
CA TRP A 220 4.36 13.07 -2.85
C TRP A 220 3.57 14.38 -2.89
N ILE A 221 3.50 15.12 -1.78
CA ILE A 221 2.86 16.43 -1.70
C ILE A 221 3.63 17.44 -2.57
N VAL A 222 4.96 17.46 -2.46
CA VAL A 222 5.78 18.38 -3.26
C VAL A 222 5.61 18.09 -4.75
N LEU A 223 5.75 16.83 -5.18
CA LEU A 223 5.55 16.45 -6.57
C LEU A 223 4.14 16.78 -7.03
N GLY A 224 3.14 16.34 -6.27
CA GLY A 224 1.75 16.49 -6.68
C GLY A 224 1.31 17.94 -6.80
N LEU A 225 1.65 18.76 -5.81
CA LEU A 225 1.33 20.18 -5.85
C LEU A 225 2.17 20.94 -6.87
N TYR A 226 3.43 20.55 -7.11
CA TYR A 226 4.26 21.15 -8.14
C TYR A 226 3.63 20.95 -9.53
N TYR A 227 3.27 19.73 -9.90
CA TYR A 227 2.67 19.43 -11.21
C TYR A 227 1.28 20.05 -11.35
N PHE A 228 0.43 19.98 -10.31
CA PHE A 228 -0.89 20.61 -10.35
C PHE A 228 -0.81 22.14 -10.49
N ARG A 229 0.07 22.80 -9.72
CA ARG A 229 0.25 24.26 -9.81
C ARG A 229 0.90 24.68 -11.11
N ALA A 230 1.89 23.94 -11.61
CA ALA A 230 2.53 24.25 -12.88
C ALA A 230 1.55 24.10 -14.05
N SER A 231 0.73 23.05 -14.05
CA SER A 231 -0.31 22.82 -15.06
C SER A 231 -1.39 23.92 -15.04
N THR A 232 -1.85 24.34 -13.87
CA THR A 232 -2.83 25.45 -13.76
C THR A 232 -2.25 26.83 -14.09
N ARG A 233 -0.94 27.05 -13.88
CA ARG A 233 -0.25 28.26 -14.39
C ARG A 233 -0.20 28.26 -15.92
N GLN A 234 0.05 27.10 -16.53
CA GLN A 234 0.10 26.96 -17.99
C GLN A 234 -1.21 27.38 -18.66
N ASP A 235 -2.36 27.07 -18.05
CA ASP A 235 -3.66 27.50 -18.60
C ASP A 235 -3.83 29.02 -18.66
N LYS A 236 -3.21 29.73 -17.71
CA LYS A 236 -3.29 31.19 -17.60
C LYS A 236 -2.27 31.89 -18.50
N SER A 237 -1.01 31.43 -18.49
CA SER A 237 0.08 32.08 -19.22
C SER A 237 0.15 31.67 -20.69
N ARG A 238 -0.36 30.48 -21.04
CA ARG A 238 -0.19 29.83 -22.36
C ARG A 238 1.27 29.71 -22.80
N ASP A 239 2.21 29.73 -21.86
CA ASP A 239 3.65 29.65 -22.11
C ASP A 239 4.12 28.18 -22.15
N LEU A 240 4.89 27.84 -23.18
CA LEU A 240 5.49 26.52 -23.38
C LEU A 240 6.61 26.23 -22.36
N GLN A 241 7.25 27.26 -21.79
CA GLN A 241 8.36 27.09 -20.84
C GLN A 241 7.96 26.29 -19.60
N GLU A 242 6.70 26.39 -19.16
CA GLU A 242 6.21 25.63 -18.01
C GLU A 242 6.10 24.14 -18.31
N THR A 243 5.73 23.79 -19.55
CA THR A 243 5.71 22.38 -20.00
C THR A 243 7.12 21.82 -20.04
N VAL A 244 8.07 22.55 -20.65
CA VAL A 244 9.47 22.12 -20.75
C VAL A 244 10.08 21.90 -19.35
N ARG A 245 9.75 22.77 -18.40
CA ARG A 245 10.19 22.61 -17.00
C ARG A 245 9.61 21.34 -16.37
N MET A 246 8.32 21.08 -16.53
CA MET A 246 7.68 19.85 -16.02
C MET A 246 8.28 18.57 -16.64
N GLN A 247 8.60 18.60 -17.93
CA GLN A 247 9.28 17.49 -18.63
C GLN A 247 10.69 17.27 -18.08
N ARG A 248 11.46 18.34 -17.85
CA ARG A 248 12.82 18.24 -17.30
C ARG A 248 12.88 17.62 -15.90
N TRP A 249 11.87 17.89 -15.07
CA TRP A 249 11.82 17.36 -13.70
C TRP A 249 11.14 15.98 -13.60
N ALA A 250 10.43 15.52 -14.64
CA ALA A 250 9.71 14.25 -14.62
C ALA A 250 10.60 13.02 -14.38
N PRO A 251 11.81 12.88 -14.99
CA PRO A 251 12.68 11.74 -14.71
C PRO A 251 13.04 11.62 -13.22
N LEU A 252 13.40 12.75 -12.60
CA LEU A 252 13.75 12.78 -11.18
C LEU A 252 12.53 12.49 -10.31
N GLY A 253 11.37 13.04 -10.69
CA GLY A 253 10.10 12.77 -10.02
C GLY A 253 9.74 11.29 -10.01
N LEU A 254 9.96 10.57 -11.12
CA LEU A 254 9.72 9.12 -11.22
C LEU A 254 10.65 8.29 -10.34
N ILE A 255 11.92 8.66 -10.24
CA ILE A 255 12.88 7.98 -9.36
C ILE A 255 12.43 8.10 -7.90
N PHE A 256 12.13 9.33 -7.45
CA PHE A 256 11.64 9.55 -6.08
C PHE A 256 10.29 8.88 -5.84
N TYR A 257 9.38 8.93 -6.81
CA TYR A 257 8.09 8.22 -6.74
C TYR A 257 8.28 6.71 -6.53
N GLY A 258 9.07 6.05 -7.38
CA GLY A 258 9.27 4.60 -7.33
C GLY A 258 9.96 4.17 -6.04
N TRP A 259 10.96 4.93 -5.60
CA TRP A 259 11.65 4.69 -4.34
C TRP A 259 10.71 4.82 -3.15
N THR A 260 10.04 5.96 -3.00
CA THR A 260 9.14 6.22 -1.86
C THR A 260 7.93 5.31 -1.83
N LEU A 261 7.31 4.97 -2.97
CA LEU A 261 6.18 4.04 -3.03
C LEU A 261 6.58 2.63 -2.57
N SER A 262 7.74 2.15 -3.02
CA SER A 262 8.22 0.80 -2.65
C SER A 262 8.48 0.71 -1.15
N PHE A 263 9.17 1.70 -0.58
CA PHE A 263 9.45 1.72 0.84
C PHE A 263 8.19 1.97 1.70
N ALA A 264 7.22 2.77 1.22
CA ALA A 264 5.92 2.90 1.88
C ALA A 264 5.14 1.56 1.89
N ALA A 265 5.18 0.79 0.80
CA ALA A 265 4.59 -0.55 0.77
C ALA A 265 5.24 -1.50 1.79
N PHE A 266 6.56 -1.41 1.95
CA PHE A 266 7.29 -2.18 2.96
C PHE A 266 6.92 -1.75 4.38
N ASP A 267 6.84 -0.44 4.62
CA ASP A 267 6.59 0.13 5.94
C ASP A 267 5.15 0.00 6.42
N TRP A 268 4.18 0.04 5.51
CA TRP A 268 2.77 0.11 5.88
C TRP A 268 2.04 -1.22 5.74
N MET A 269 2.45 -2.07 4.79
CA MET A 269 1.81 -3.37 4.57
C MET A 269 2.72 -4.53 4.94
N MET A 270 3.93 -4.60 4.38
CA MET A 270 4.81 -5.76 4.60
C MET A 270 5.23 -5.89 6.08
N SER A 271 5.43 -4.77 6.76
CA SER A 271 5.78 -4.71 8.20
C SER A 271 4.66 -5.18 9.14
N LEU A 272 3.43 -5.42 8.64
CA LEU A 272 2.37 -6.07 9.43
C LEU A 272 2.73 -7.52 9.76
N GLN A 273 3.61 -8.14 8.97
CA GLN A 273 4.16 -9.47 9.21
C GLN A 273 5.68 -9.44 8.98
N PRO A 274 6.49 -9.04 9.98
CA PRO A 274 7.94 -8.88 9.85
C PRO A 274 8.68 -10.16 9.50
N GLY A 275 8.09 -11.33 9.74
CA GLY A 275 8.66 -12.62 9.30
C GLY A 275 8.64 -12.83 7.79
N TRP A 276 7.73 -12.16 7.08
CA TRP A 276 7.57 -12.28 5.63
C TRP A 276 8.37 -11.22 4.87
N TYR A 277 8.86 -11.58 3.68
CA TYR A 277 9.62 -10.67 2.82
C TYR A 277 9.34 -10.94 1.34
N SER A 278 9.28 -9.88 0.54
CA SER A 278 9.13 -9.97 -0.91
C SER A 278 9.67 -8.73 -1.60
N THR A 279 10.63 -8.93 -2.50
CA THR A 279 11.26 -7.84 -3.27
C THR A 279 10.32 -7.26 -4.34
N ILE A 280 9.40 -8.07 -4.88
CA ILE A 280 8.44 -7.65 -5.90
C ILE A 280 7.20 -6.97 -5.31
N PHE A 281 7.00 -7.04 -3.98
CA PHE A 281 5.78 -6.55 -3.35
C PHE A 281 5.50 -5.06 -3.60
N GLY A 282 6.53 -4.21 -3.58
CA GLY A 282 6.38 -2.79 -3.94
C GLY A 282 5.90 -2.59 -5.39
N VAL A 283 6.37 -3.46 -6.31
CA VAL A 283 5.93 -3.45 -7.71
C VAL A 283 4.48 -3.94 -7.84
N CYS A 284 4.04 -4.90 -7.02
CA CYS A 284 2.63 -5.31 -6.98
C CYS A 284 1.72 -4.17 -6.56
N VAL A 285 2.09 -3.41 -5.52
CA VAL A 285 1.34 -2.22 -5.07
C VAL A 285 1.31 -1.16 -6.18
N PHE A 286 2.44 -0.93 -6.85
CA PHE A 286 2.53 -0.04 -8.00
C PHE A 286 1.62 -0.47 -9.16
N ALA A 287 1.65 -1.74 -9.55
CA ALA A 287 0.80 -2.25 -10.62
C ALA A 287 -0.69 -2.14 -10.26
N GLY A 288 -1.06 -2.43 -9.01
CA GLY A 288 -2.41 -2.22 -8.51
C GLY A 288 -2.85 -0.75 -8.57
N ALA A 289 -1.95 0.17 -8.21
CA ALA A 289 -2.18 1.61 -8.34
C ALA A 289 -2.43 2.04 -9.79
N LEU A 290 -1.67 1.50 -10.75
CA LEU A 290 -1.91 1.77 -12.18
C LEU A 290 -3.27 1.27 -12.63
N VAL A 291 -3.65 0.04 -12.28
CA VAL A 291 -4.96 -0.51 -12.67
C VAL A 291 -6.09 0.33 -12.08
N ALA A 292 -5.98 0.69 -10.80
CA ALA A 292 -6.99 1.48 -10.10
C ALA A 292 -7.21 2.85 -10.76
N ILE A 293 -6.14 3.59 -11.08
CA ILE A 293 -6.30 4.90 -11.72
C ILE A 293 -6.84 4.78 -13.15
N HIS A 294 -6.38 3.80 -13.94
CA HIS A 294 -6.86 3.67 -15.33
C HIS A 294 -8.34 3.31 -15.36
N ALA A 295 -8.79 2.39 -14.50
CA ALA A 295 -10.20 2.06 -14.36
C ALA A 295 -11.04 3.30 -13.98
N LEU A 296 -10.56 4.08 -13.02
CA LEU A 296 -11.25 5.29 -12.57
C LEU A 296 -11.31 6.37 -13.68
N LEU A 297 -10.21 6.59 -14.39
CA LEU A 297 -10.14 7.52 -15.50
C LEU A 297 -11.10 7.11 -16.63
N CYS A 298 -11.20 5.80 -16.94
CA CYS A 298 -12.16 5.30 -17.93
C CYS A 298 -13.60 5.59 -17.53
N VAL A 299 -14.00 5.26 -16.30
CA VAL A 299 -15.36 5.50 -15.80
C VAL A 299 -15.70 6.98 -15.82
N MET A 300 -14.80 7.82 -15.32
CA MET A 300 -15.01 9.27 -15.27
C MET A 300 -15.03 9.93 -16.65
N SER A 301 -14.24 9.41 -17.60
CA SER A 301 -14.25 9.92 -18.98
C SER A 301 -15.54 9.54 -19.71
N LEU A 302 -16.19 8.43 -19.33
CA LEU A 302 -17.50 8.04 -19.86
C LEU A 302 -18.66 8.79 -19.21
N SER A 303 -18.47 9.34 -18.00
CA SER A 303 -19.52 10.07 -17.28
C SER A 303 -19.53 11.58 -17.55
N LEU A 304 -18.58 12.10 -18.33
CA LEU A 304 -18.46 13.50 -18.76
C LEU A 304 -19.01 13.68 -20.19
#